data_AF-A0A538HXL9-F1
#
_entry.id   AF-A0A538HXL9-F1
#
_cell.length_a   1.000
_cell.length_b   1.000
_cell.length_c   1.000
_cell.angle_alpha   90.00
_cell.angle_beta   90.00
_cell.angle_gamma   90.00
#
_symmetry.space_group_name_H-M   'P 1'
#
loop_
_entity.id
_entity.type
_entity.pdbx_description
1 polymer ?
#
loop_
_entity_poly.entity_id
_entity_poly.type
_entity_poly.pdbx_seq_one_letter_code
_entity_poly.pdbx_strand_id
1 'polypeptide(L)'
;MKRLPDLLVLLVLAVPASGVASAHAGPPPNMTLVVVGSDGRSVTIEPEPAVLAVLFYAPHSVYDVQPRPASPRGGYVRIYPLGSEGFPAIPGRFYPVSGALCFDWNQARTPRSCGRLGRPQRLVGTSRRVALFHGLATTLAVLYPGGTENLFAALELAFDRYKTARPAPRPAGCLAFHATWYGPRAAQRPRQICVSHRGVYARGHLYPAGLSIWRLARDSH
;
A
#
# COMPACT_ATOMS: atom_id res chain seq x y z
N MET A 1 -19.24 64.78 -51.43
CA MET A 1 -17.97 65.02 -50.72
C MET A 1 -18.12 64.53 -49.28
N LYS A 2 -17.21 63.63 -48.83
CA LYS A 2 -16.87 63.32 -47.42
C LYS A 2 -17.98 62.67 -46.57
N ARG A 3 -17.80 61.60 -45.79
CA ARG A 3 -16.70 60.68 -45.41
C ARG A 3 -17.37 59.41 -44.85
N LEU A 4 -16.77 58.24 -45.07
CA LEU A 4 -17.09 57.01 -44.32
C LEU A 4 -16.83 57.20 -42.81
N PRO A 5 -17.53 56.43 -41.97
CA PRO A 5 -16.87 55.78 -40.85
C PRO A 5 -16.92 54.26 -40.99
N ASP A 6 -15.73 53.67 -40.87
CA ASP A 6 -15.49 52.27 -40.58
C ASP A 6 -16.31 51.82 -39.37
N LEU A 7 -17.07 50.74 -39.51
CA LEU A 7 -17.63 50.03 -38.38
C LEU A 7 -17.23 48.55 -38.45
N LEU A 8 -16.08 48.34 -37.82
CA LEU A 8 -15.54 47.12 -37.24
C LEU A 8 -16.55 45.97 -37.13
N VAL A 9 -16.40 44.95 -37.97
CA VAL A 9 -17.04 43.65 -37.77
C VAL A 9 -16.34 42.97 -36.59
N LEU A 10 -16.97 43.03 -35.41
CA LEU A 10 -16.57 42.27 -34.23
C LEU A 10 -16.97 40.81 -34.44
N LEU A 11 -16.02 40.01 -34.93
CA LEU A 11 -16.13 38.56 -34.97
C LEU A 11 -16.08 38.03 -33.52
N VAL A 12 -17.24 37.77 -32.91
CA VAL A 12 -17.32 37.07 -31.63
C VAL A 12 -16.99 35.60 -31.89
N LEU A 13 -15.71 35.25 -31.75
CA LEU A 13 -15.30 33.86 -31.61
C LEU A 13 -15.81 33.37 -30.25
N ALA A 14 -16.93 32.65 -30.27
CA ALA A 14 -17.35 31.82 -29.16
C ALA A 14 -16.26 30.77 -28.92
N VAL A 15 -15.34 31.04 -27.99
CA VAL A 15 -14.48 30.02 -27.42
C VAL A 15 -15.41 29.10 -26.64
N PRO A 16 -15.60 27.82 -27.03
CA PRO A 16 -16.25 26.89 -26.13
C PRO A 16 -15.34 26.83 -24.91
N ALA A 17 -15.84 27.34 -23.78
CA ALA A 17 -15.27 27.03 -22.49
C ALA A 17 -15.33 25.50 -22.38
N SER A 18 -14.22 24.85 -22.74
CA SER A 18 -13.98 23.45 -22.43
C SER A 18 -13.94 23.40 -20.92
N GLY A 19 -15.12 23.24 -20.32
CA GLY A 19 -15.27 22.91 -18.92
C GLY A 19 -14.42 21.67 -18.71
N VAL A 20 -13.27 21.86 -18.09
CA VAL A 20 -12.49 20.76 -17.54
C VAL A 20 -13.40 20.22 -16.45
N ALA A 21 -14.21 19.22 -16.82
CA ALA A 21 -14.96 18.44 -15.88
C ALA A 21 -13.90 17.92 -14.90
N SER A 22 -13.86 18.52 -13.71
CA SER A 22 -13.09 17.99 -12.60
C SER A 22 -13.70 16.63 -12.30
N ALA A 23 -13.14 15.61 -12.94
CA ALA A 23 -13.35 14.24 -12.59
C ALA A 23 -13.01 14.17 -11.10
N HIS A 24 -14.06 14.11 -10.28
CA HIS A 24 -13.93 13.71 -8.89
C HIS A 24 -13.40 12.29 -8.95
N ALA A 25 -12.08 12.15 -8.93
CA ALA A 25 -11.45 10.85 -8.88
C ALA A 25 -11.93 10.23 -7.57
N GLY A 26 -12.84 9.25 -7.64
CA GLY A 26 -13.06 8.38 -6.50
C GLY A 26 -11.75 7.65 -6.16
N PRO A 27 -11.74 6.83 -5.08
CA PRO A 27 -10.65 5.93 -4.88
C PRO A 27 -10.49 5.06 -6.15
N PRO A 28 -9.25 4.70 -6.53
CA PRO A 28 -9.07 3.81 -7.68
C PRO A 28 -9.94 2.57 -7.48
N PRO A 29 -10.77 2.20 -8.47
CA PRO A 29 -11.68 1.07 -8.33
C PRO A 29 -10.87 -0.17 -7.95
N ASN A 30 -11.39 -0.98 -7.02
CA ASN A 30 -10.82 -2.25 -6.55
C ASN A 30 -9.65 -2.16 -5.55
N MET A 31 -9.46 -1.04 -4.85
CA MET A 31 -8.52 -1.01 -3.73
C MET A 31 -9.02 -1.86 -2.55
N THR A 32 -8.17 -2.73 -2.02
CA THR A 32 -8.41 -3.51 -0.79
C THR A 32 -7.40 -3.12 0.28
N LEU A 33 -7.71 -3.40 1.54
CA LEU A 33 -6.81 -3.19 2.68
C LEU A 33 -6.59 -4.52 3.38
N VAL A 34 -5.34 -4.99 3.39
CA VAL A 34 -4.97 -6.20 4.13
C VAL A 34 -4.46 -5.81 5.51
N VAL A 35 -5.15 -6.26 6.55
CA VAL A 35 -4.79 -6.06 7.95
C VAL A 35 -4.06 -7.31 8.44
N VAL A 36 -2.83 -7.16 8.92
CA VAL A 36 -1.97 -8.28 9.32
C VAL A 36 -1.54 -8.15 10.78
N GLY A 37 -1.74 -9.24 11.52
CA GLY A 37 -1.32 -9.36 12.92
C GLY A 37 0.08 -9.96 13.09
N SER A 38 0.62 -9.84 14.29
CA SER A 38 1.95 -10.37 14.65
C SER A 38 2.03 -11.90 14.61
N ASP A 39 0.88 -12.58 14.73
CA ASP A 39 0.72 -14.04 14.68
C ASP A 39 0.51 -14.59 13.26
N GLY A 40 0.71 -13.75 12.24
CA GLY A 40 0.64 -14.10 10.83
C GLY A 40 -0.75 -14.31 10.27
N ARG A 41 -1.80 -14.06 11.06
CA ARG A 41 -3.17 -13.97 10.56
C ARG A 41 -3.37 -12.66 9.84
N SER A 42 -4.21 -12.70 8.82
CA SER A 42 -4.63 -11.50 8.11
C SER A 42 -6.10 -11.52 7.74
N VAL A 43 -6.67 -10.33 7.59
CA VAL A 43 -8.04 -10.11 7.11
C VAL A 43 -7.99 -9.05 6.03
N THR A 44 -8.64 -9.30 4.90
CA THR A 44 -8.81 -8.31 3.83
C THR A 44 -10.15 -7.61 4.02
N ILE A 45 -10.15 -6.29 3.95
CA ILE A 45 -11.35 -5.45 4.02
C ILE A 45 -11.34 -4.40 2.92
N GLU A 46 -12.49 -3.82 2.64
CA GLU A 46 -12.57 -2.59 1.85
C GLU A 46 -12.10 -1.41 2.71
N PRO A 47 -11.18 -0.57 2.19
CA PRO A 47 -10.68 0.58 2.93
C PRO A 47 -11.83 1.57 3.19
N GLU A 48 -11.87 2.11 4.42
CA GLU A 48 -12.82 3.16 4.77
C GLU A 48 -12.34 4.51 4.21
N PRO A 49 -13.24 5.46 3.87
CA PRO A 49 -12.85 6.80 3.42
C PRO A 49 -11.87 7.48 4.40
N ALA A 50 -12.06 7.26 5.70
CA ALA A 50 -11.15 7.69 6.76
C ALA A 50 -9.71 7.21 6.57
N VAL A 51 -9.51 5.97 6.11
CA VAL A 51 -8.18 5.39 5.88
C VAL A 51 -7.59 5.95 4.58
N LEU A 52 -8.40 6.01 3.52
CA LEU A 52 -8.00 6.52 2.21
C LEU A 52 -7.57 7.99 2.29
N ALA A 53 -8.29 8.81 3.04
CA ALA A 53 -7.94 10.21 3.25
C ALA A 53 -6.56 10.37 3.91
N VAL A 54 -6.18 9.49 4.84
CA VAL A 54 -4.83 9.53 5.43
C VAL A 54 -3.77 9.03 4.45
N LEU A 55 -4.07 7.96 3.70
CA LEU A 55 -3.15 7.39 2.71
C LEU A 55 -2.80 8.38 1.59
N PHE A 56 -3.78 9.14 1.10
CA PHE A 56 -3.64 10.03 -0.06
C PHE A 56 -3.46 11.51 0.31
N TYR A 57 -3.26 11.83 1.59
CA TYR A 57 -3.17 13.22 2.05
C TYR A 57 -1.99 14.02 1.45
N ALA A 58 -0.91 13.36 1.00
CA ALA A 58 0.28 14.02 0.48
C ALA A 58 0.72 13.44 -0.88
N PRO A 59 0.79 14.23 -1.97
CA PRO A 59 0.40 15.66 -2.06
C PRO A 59 -1.13 15.82 -2.03
N HIS A 60 -1.63 17.03 -1.68
CA HIS A 60 -3.03 17.48 -1.57
C HIS A 60 -3.96 16.95 -2.69
N SER A 61 -4.29 15.67 -2.68
CA SER A 61 -4.92 15.02 -3.82
C SER A 61 -6.13 14.22 -3.40
N VAL A 62 -7.15 14.38 -4.24
CA VAL A 62 -8.40 13.63 -4.31
C VAL A 62 -9.51 14.03 -3.32
N TYR A 63 -9.24 14.24 -2.03
CA TYR A 63 -10.34 14.33 -1.04
C TYR A 63 -10.59 15.68 -0.38
N ASP A 64 -9.78 16.71 -0.60
CA ASP A 64 -9.86 17.99 0.15
C ASP A 64 -10.07 17.80 1.67
N VAL A 65 -9.40 16.80 2.25
CA VAL A 65 -9.45 16.54 3.69
C VAL A 65 -8.04 16.54 4.26
N GLN A 66 -7.86 17.28 5.36
CA GLN A 66 -6.65 17.28 6.16
C GLN A 66 -6.81 16.37 7.38
N PRO A 67 -6.15 15.19 7.42
CA PRO A 67 -6.09 14.39 8.62
C PRO A 67 -5.50 15.17 9.78
N ARG A 68 -6.06 14.97 10.98
CA ARG A 68 -5.47 15.54 12.20
C ARG A 68 -4.19 14.77 12.52
N PRO A 69 -3.10 15.44 12.91
CA PRO A 69 -1.92 14.77 13.45
C PRO A 69 -2.31 13.84 14.61
N ALA A 70 -1.70 12.67 14.66
CA ALA A 70 -1.98 11.66 15.67
C ALA A 70 -0.70 11.00 16.17
N SER A 71 -0.51 10.90 17.48
CA SER A 71 0.62 10.14 18.04
C SER A 71 0.31 8.64 18.05
N PRO A 72 1.21 7.77 17.56
CA PRO A 72 1.04 6.33 17.67
C PRO A 72 1.16 5.89 19.14
N ARG A 73 0.20 5.11 19.65
CA ARG A 73 0.22 4.58 21.03
C ARG A 73 -0.31 3.16 21.10
N GLY A 74 0.24 2.37 22.01
CA GLY A 74 -0.12 0.97 22.22
C GLY A 74 0.42 0.05 21.12
N GLY A 75 -0.11 -1.17 21.06
CA GLY A 75 0.20 -2.11 19.98
C GLY A 75 -0.46 -1.70 18.66
N TYR A 76 0.05 -2.24 17.55
CA TYR A 76 -0.44 -1.93 16.21
C TYR A 76 -0.67 -3.18 15.36
N VAL A 77 -1.45 -3.02 14.29
CA VAL A 77 -1.50 -3.97 13.17
C VAL A 77 -0.79 -3.37 11.97
N ARG A 78 -0.16 -4.20 11.14
CA ARG A 78 0.34 -3.76 9.84
C ARG A 78 -0.83 -3.70 8.86
N ILE A 79 -0.84 -2.71 8.00
CA ILE A 79 -1.85 -2.54 6.96
C ILE A 79 -1.19 -2.37 5.60
N TYR A 80 -1.74 -3.02 4.60
CA TYR A 80 -1.23 -2.98 3.23
C TYR A 80 -2.39 -2.65 2.30
N PRO A 81 -2.49 -1.39 1.83
CA PRO A 81 -3.43 -1.03 0.78
C PRO A 81 -2.94 -1.66 -0.53
N LEU A 82 -3.81 -2.41 -1.20
CA LEU A 82 -3.52 -3.09 -2.44
C LEU A 82 -4.46 -2.59 -3.54
N GLY A 83 -3.91 -2.12 -4.65
CA GLY A 83 -4.66 -1.83 -5.86
C GLY A 83 -4.95 -3.09 -6.69
N SER A 84 -5.31 -2.87 -7.95
CA SER A 84 -5.58 -3.92 -8.93
C SER A 84 -4.49 -5.00 -8.95
N GLU A 85 -4.91 -6.26 -9.03
CA GLU A 85 -4.03 -7.44 -9.04
C GLU A 85 -3.06 -7.53 -7.83
N GLY A 86 -3.43 -6.89 -6.71
CA GLY A 86 -2.66 -6.92 -5.48
C GLY A 86 -1.46 -5.98 -5.45
N PHE A 87 -1.40 -4.98 -6.33
CA PHE A 87 -0.28 -4.04 -6.39
C PHE A 87 -0.19 -3.24 -5.08
N PRO A 88 0.90 -3.33 -4.31
CA PRO A 88 0.98 -2.68 -3.01
C PRO A 88 1.18 -1.18 -3.17
N ALA A 89 0.37 -0.40 -2.46
CA ALA A 89 0.66 1.01 -2.19
C ALA A 89 1.58 1.14 -0.96
N ILE A 90 1.75 2.36 -0.46
CA ILE A 90 2.55 2.64 0.74
C ILE A 90 2.00 1.80 1.91
N PRO A 91 2.79 0.89 2.51
CA PRO A 91 2.36 0.12 3.67
C PRO A 91 2.26 1.03 4.89
N GLY A 92 1.51 0.58 5.89
CA GLY A 92 1.30 1.35 7.10
C GLY A 92 1.12 0.55 8.36
N ARG A 93 0.94 1.29 9.44
CA ARG A 93 0.59 0.78 10.76
C ARG A 93 -0.66 1.48 11.25
N PHE A 94 -1.58 0.69 11.80
CA PHE A 94 -2.75 1.20 12.49
C PHE A 94 -2.65 0.88 13.99
N TYR A 95 -2.78 1.90 14.82
CA TYR A 95 -2.73 1.81 16.28
C TYR A 95 -4.15 1.92 16.85
N PRO A 96 -4.82 0.81 17.22
CA PRO A 96 -6.24 0.85 17.56
C PRO A 96 -6.57 1.72 18.78
N VAL A 97 -5.63 1.83 19.72
CA VAL A 97 -5.80 2.61 20.96
C VAL A 97 -5.83 4.12 20.68
N SER A 98 -4.93 4.64 19.85
CA SER A 98 -4.90 6.07 19.50
C SER A 98 -5.70 6.42 18.25
N GLY A 99 -6.07 5.43 17.44
CA GLY A 99 -6.66 5.62 16.12
C GLY A 99 -5.66 6.18 15.10
N ALA A 100 -4.35 6.17 15.40
CA ALA A 100 -3.33 6.68 14.51
C ALA A 100 -3.09 5.74 13.33
N LEU A 101 -3.05 6.32 12.13
CA LEU A 101 -2.66 5.69 10.88
C LEU A 101 -1.34 6.31 10.41
N CYS A 102 -0.35 5.46 10.15
CA CYS A 102 0.98 5.90 9.76
C CYS A 102 1.43 5.12 8.54
N PHE A 103 1.57 5.79 7.39
CA PHE A 103 2.05 5.20 6.15
C PHE A 103 3.49 5.67 5.90
N ASP A 104 4.40 4.75 5.62
CA ASP A 104 5.82 5.03 5.35
C ASP A 104 6.39 3.84 4.55
N TRP A 105 7.21 4.08 3.53
CA TRP A 105 7.92 2.99 2.86
C TRP A 105 8.94 2.32 3.78
N ASN A 106 9.55 3.09 4.67
CA ASN A 106 10.48 2.58 5.66
C ASN A 106 9.75 2.01 6.89
N GLN A 107 9.40 0.74 6.79
CA GLN A 107 8.73 -0.01 7.85
C GLN A 107 9.69 -0.47 8.97
N ALA A 108 11.00 -0.25 8.84
CA ALA A 108 12.01 -0.69 9.82
C ALA A 108 12.12 0.25 11.05
N ARG A 109 11.50 1.44 11.00
CA ARG A 109 11.53 2.45 12.07
C ARG A 109 10.14 2.78 12.58
N THR A 110 10.05 3.49 13.70
CA THR A 110 8.79 4.09 14.14
C THR A 110 8.43 5.25 13.21
N PRO A 111 7.24 5.26 12.60
CA PRO A 111 6.85 6.31 11.68
C PRO A 111 6.71 7.65 12.42
N ARG A 112 7.16 8.73 11.76
CA ARG A 112 7.13 10.10 12.31
C ARG A 112 5.89 10.88 11.90
N SER A 113 5.32 10.53 10.75
CA SER A 113 4.10 11.16 10.23
C SER A 113 2.94 10.18 10.37
N CYS A 114 1.95 10.60 11.14
CA CYS A 114 0.78 9.82 11.45
C CYS A 114 -0.43 10.74 11.48
N GLY A 115 -1.52 10.31 10.85
CA GLY A 115 -2.77 11.04 10.79
C GLY A 115 -3.91 10.24 11.40
N ARG A 116 -5.02 10.93 11.67
CA ARG A 116 -6.32 10.30 11.90
C ARG A 116 -7.41 11.15 11.29
N LEU A 117 -8.40 10.48 10.72
CA LEU A 117 -9.64 11.09 10.28
C LEU A 117 -10.80 10.22 10.74
N GLY A 118 -11.71 10.78 11.54
CA GLY A 118 -12.82 10.01 12.12
C GLY A 118 -12.36 8.78 12.91
N ARG A 119 -13.25 7.78 13.03
CA ARG A 119 -12.94 6.46 13.56
C ARG A 119 -13.18 5.42 12.47
N PRO A 120 -12.15 4.74 11.95
CA PRO A 120 -12.32 3.70 10.95
C PRO A 120 -12.86 2.43 11.65
N GLN A 121 -14.18 2.31 11.75
CA GLN A 121 -14.88 1.29 12.54
C GLN A 121 -14.57 -0.13 12.04
N ARG A 122 -14.54 -0.34 10.71
CA ARG A 122 -14.18 -1.65 10.14
C ARG A 122 -12.74 -2.00 10.47
N LEU A 123 -11.82 -1.06 10.33
CA LEU A 123 -10.42 -1.30 10.65
C LEU A 123 -10.23 -1.57 12.16
N VAL A 124 -10.90 -0.81 13.03
CA VAL A 124 -10.92 -1.07 14.48
C VAL A 124 -11.44 -2.47 14.78
N GLY A 125 -12.61 -2.83 14.25
CA GLY A 125 -13.21 -4.15 14.44
C GLY A 125 -12.30 -5.29 13.96
N THR A 126 -11.69 -5.13 12.78
CA THR A 126 -10.76 -6.11 12.21
C THR A 126 -9.47 -6.24 13.02
N SER A 127 -8.93 -5.12 13.53
CA SER A 127 -7.70 -5.14 14.33
C SER A 127 -7.83 -5.95 15.62
N ARG A 128 -9.05 -6.11 16.16
CA ARG A 128 -9.33 -6.94 17.34
C ARG A 128 -9.29 -8.45 17.05
N ARG A 129 -9.29 -8.86 15.77
CA ARG A 129 -9.32 -10.26 15.34
C ARG A 129 -7.94 -10.86 15.07
N VAL A 130 -6.88 -10.04 15.19
CA VAL A 130 -5.50 -10.43 14.92
C VAL A 130 -4.61 -9.97 16.07
N ALA A 131 -3.47 -10.63 16.27
CA ALA A 131 -2.55 -10.24 17.34
C ALA A 131 -1.85 -8.91 17.01
N LEU A 132 -1.71 -8.04 18.02
CA LEU A 132 -0.99 -6.77 17.84
C LEU A 132 0.52 -6.97 17.88
N PHE A 133 1.24 -6.10 17.17
CA PHE A 133 2.67 -5.89 17.33
C PHE A 133 2.91 -4.90 18.48
N HIS A 134 3.84 -5.22 19.39
CA HIS A 134 4.22 -4.35 20.52
C HIS A 134 5.63 -3.74 20.40
N GLY A 135 6.29 -3.98 19.27
CA GLY A 135 7.60 -3.44 18.92
C GLY A 135 7.76 -3.46 17.40
N LEU A 136 8.97 -3.23 16.89
CA LEU A 136 9.21 -3.25 15.46
C LEU A 136 8.93 -4.64 14.87
N ALA A 137 8.21 -4.67 13.76
CA ALA A 137 8.05 -5.87 12.95
C ALA A 137 9.36 -6.22 12.24
N THR A 138 9.48 -7.46 11.78
CA THR A 138 10.61 -7.88 10.95
C THR A 138 10.37 -7.51 9.50
N THR A 139 11.26 -6.71 8.93
CA THR A 139 11.17 -6.12 7.59
C THR A 139 12.30 -6.63 6.68
N LEU A 140 12.08 -6.53 5.37
CA LEU A 140 13.08 -6.82 4.36
C LEU A 140 14.07 -5.66 4.31
N ALA A 141 15.35 -5.94 4.52
CA ALA A 141 16.41 -4.92 4.57
C ALA A 141 17.15 -4.82 3.23
N VAL A 142 17.46 -5.96 2.62
CA VAL A 142 18.20 -6.03 1.36
C VAL A 142 17.59 -7.14 0.51
N LEU A 143 17.49 -6.89 -0.79
CA LEU A 143 17.07 -7.84 -1.80
C LEU A 143 18.06 -7.77 -2.97
N TYR A 144 18.69 -8.89 -3.33
CA TYR A 144 19.58 -9.02 -4.48
C TYR A 144 18.90 -9.84 -5.59
N PRO A 145 18.97 -9.44 -6.88
CA PRO A 145 19.79 -8.35 -7.44
C PRO A 145 19.28 -6.93 -7.13
N GLY A 146 18.02 -6.79 -6.75
CA GLY A 146 17.42 -5.51 -6.40
C GLY A 146 15.91 -5.64 -6.23
N GLY A 147 15.24 -4.50 -6.02
CA GLY A 147 13.79 -4.43 -5.96
C GLY A 147 13.29 -3.01 -5.69
N THR A 148 12.10 -2.70 -6.21
CA THR A 148 11.39 -1.46 -5.88
C THR A 148 10.79 -1.53 -4.47
N GLU A 149 10.43 -0.38 -3.88
CA GLU A 149 9.73 -0.34 -2.58
C GLU A 149 8.43 -1.15 -2.60
N ASN A 150 7.73 -1.17 -3.75
CA ASN A 150 6.56 -2.01 -3.96
C ASN A 150 6.90 -3.50 -3.89
N LEU A 151 8.00 -3.95 -4.51
CA LEU A 151 8.44 -5.35 -4.41
C LEU A 151 8.78 -5.72 -2.97
N PHE A 152 9.46 -4.83 -2.24
CA PHE A 152 9.76 -5.02 -0.82
C PHE A 152 8.47 -5.18 -0.01
N ALA A 153 7.51 -4.27 -0.17
CA ALA A 153 6.21 -4.34 0.50
C ALA A 153 5.43 -5.61 0.15
N ALA A 154 5.46 -6.05 -1.11
CA ALA A 154 4.79 -7.28 -1.56
C ALA A 154 5.39 -8.54 -0.91
N LEU A 155 6.72 -8.62 -0.85
CA LEU A 155 7.44 -9.72 -0.22
C LEU A 155 7.20 -9.73 1.30
N GLU A 156 7.31 -8.58 1.96
CA GLU A 156 6.98 -8.47 3.38
C GLU A 156 5.56 -8.92 3.69
N LEU A 157 4.57 -8.48 2.90
CA LEU A 157 3.19 -8.91 3.03
C LEU A 157 3.03 -10.42 2.83
N ALA A 158 3.71 -11.01 1.85
CA ALA A 158 3.66 -12.46 1.61
C ALA A 158 4.14 -13.24 2.84
N PHE A 159 5.27 -12.85 3.43
CA PHE A 159 5.83 -13.54 4.59
C PHE A 159 5.17 -13.15 5.92
N ASP A 160 4.63 -11.94 6.06
CA ASP A 160 3.84 -11.55 7.23
C ASP A 160 2.58 -12.41 7.35
N ARG A 161 1.99 -12.84 6.22
CA ARG A 161 0.83 -13.72 6.19
C ARG A 161 1.22 -15.21 6.21
N TYR A 162 2.24 -15.60 6.96
CA TYR A 162 2.79 -16.95 6.89
C TYR A 162 1.75 -18.07 7.17
N LYS A 163 0.63 -17.78 7.84
CA LYS A 163 -0.47 -18.75 8.04
C LYS A 163 -1.26 -19.07 6.76
N THR A 164 -1.10 -18.29 5.69
CA THR A 164 -1.69 -18.60 4.37
C THR A 164 -0.75 -19.42 3.48
N ALA A 165 0.49 -19.64 3.94
CA ALA A 165 1.45 -20.45 3.22
C ALA A 165 0.97 -21.90 3.14
N ARG A 166 1.19 -22.52 1.99
CA ARG A 166 0.85 -23.93 1.75
C ARG A 166 2.06 -24.68 1.21
N PRO A 167 2.24 -25.97 1.55
CA PRO A 167 3.28 -26.79 0.95
C PRO A 167 3.18 -26.77 -0.58
N ALA A 168 4.29 -26.50 -1.25
CA ALA A 168 4.35 -26.49 -2.71
C ALA A 168 5.80 -26.62 -3.20
N PRO A 169 6.07 -27.42 -4.25
CA PRO A 169 7.40 -27.48 -4.83
C PRO A 169 7.76 -26.15 -5.50
N ARG A 170 9.07 -25.83 -5.49
CA ARG A 170 9.61 -24.66 -6.18
C ARG A 170 9.46 -24.84 -7.71
N PRO A 171 8.86 -23.89 -8.44
CA PRO A 171 8.74 -23.97 -9.89
C PRO A 171 10.10 -23.74 -10.58
N ALA A 172 10.32 -24.38 -11.74
CA ALA A 172 11.60 -24.31 -12.46
C ALA A 172 11.90 -22.93 -13.06
N GLY A 173 10.88 -22.16 -13.45
CA GLY A 173 11.03 -20.84 -14.11
C GLY A 173 10.75 -19.63 -13.22
N CYS A 174 11.11 -19.69 -11.93
CA CYS A 174 10.95 -18.52 -11.06
C CYS A 174 12.18 -17.63 -11.03
N LEU A 175 11.94 -16.36 -10.68
CA LEU A 175 13.00 -15.38 -10.43
C LEU A 175 13.54 -15.58 -9.03
N ALA A 176 14.84 -15.81 -8.94
CA ALA A 176 15.52 -16.08 -7.68
C ALA A 176 16.04 -14.79 -7.06
N PHE A 177 15.80 -14.63 -5.76
CA PHE A 177 16.30 -13.50 -4.98
C PHE A 177 16.99 -13.99 -3.71
N HIS A 178 17.99 -13.23 -3.29
CA HIS A 178 18.58 -13.37 -1.96
C HIS A 178 18.18 -12.18 -1.07
N ALA A 179 17.59 -12.48 0.08
CA ALA A 179 17.02 -11.50 1.01
C ALA A 179 17.76 -11.49 2.34
N THR A 180 17.98 -10.29 2.86
CA THR A 180 18.40 -10.05 4.25
C THR A 180 17.27 -9.36 4.99
N TRP A 181 17.01 -9.81 6.21
CA TRP A 181 15.91 -9.33 7.03
C TRP A 181 16.44 -8.60 8.26
N TYR A 182 15.71 -7.59 8.71
CA TYR A 182 15.99 -6.83 9.92
C TYR A 182 14.84 -6.97 10.92
N GLY A 183 15.16 -7.03 12.21
CA GLY A 183 14.18 -7.06 13.30
C GLY A 183 14.09 -8.40 14.05
N PRO A 184 13.13 -8.53 14.99
CA PRO A 184 13.17 -9.54 16.05
C PRO A 184 13.02 -11.00 15.57
N ARG A 185 12.44 -11.22 14.39
CA ARG A 185 12.26 -12.55 13.79
C ARG A 185 13.08 -12.73 12.51
N ALA A 186 14.14 -11.93 12.30
CA ALA A 186 14.95 -11.98 11.09
C ALA A 186 15.50 -13.39 10.78
N ALA A 187 15.96 -14.12 11.80
CA ALA A 187 16.45 -15.50 11.65
C ALA A 187 15.37 -16.49 11.15
N GLN A 188 14.10 -16.22 11.46
CA GLN A 188 12.97 -17.05 11.04
C GLN A 188 12.53 -16.75 9.62
N ARG A 189 13.02 -15.67 8.99
CA ARG A 189 12.64 -15.31 7.63
C ARG A 189 13.48 -16.02 6.57
N PRO A 190 12.90 -16.34 5.40
CA PRO A 190 13.64 -17.01 4.34
C PRO A 190 14.63 -16.06 3.66
N ARG A 191 15.87 -16.51 3.49
CA ARG A 191 16.90 -15.78 2.73
C ARG A 191 16.83 -16.05 1.24
N GLN A 192 16.49 -17.28 0.84
CA GLN A 192 16.32 -17.65 -0.56
C GLN A 192 14.83 -17.57 -0.90
N ILE A 193 14.52 -16.73 -1.88
CA ILE A 193 13.16 -16.45 -2.32
C ILE A 193 13.07 -16.72 -3.81
N CYS A 194 11.96 -17.29 -4.25
CA CYS A 194 11.67 -17.59 -5.65
C CYS A 194 10.29 -17.01 -5.99
N VAL A 195 10.22 -16.03 -6.87
CA VAL A 195 8.96 -15.38 -7.25
C VAL A 195 8.47 -15.92 -8.59
N SER A 196 7.18 -16.24 -8.68
CA SER A 196 6.53 -16.66 -9.92
C SER A 196 5.13 -16.04 -10.05
N HIS A 197 4.46 -16.29 -11.19
CA HIS A 197 3.07 -15.87 -11.41
C HIS A 197 2.07 -16.39 -10.36
N ARG A 198 2.41 -17.44 -9.60
CA ARG A 198 1.54 -18.01 -8.54
C ARG A 198 1.76 -17.39 -7.16
N GLY A 199 2.83 -16.61 -6.99
CA GLY A 199 3.21 -16.00 -5.72
C GLY A 199 4.68 -16.23 -5.36
N VAL A 200 4.95 -16.29 -4.07
CA VAL A 200 6.33 -16.35 -3.53
C VAL A 200 6.61 -17.73 -2.97
N TYR A 201 7.74 -18.32 -3.34
CA TYR A 201 8.17 -19.63 -2.89
C TYR A 201 9.40 -19.50 -2.00
N ALA A 202 9.34 -20.14 -0.83
CA ALA A 202 10.50 -20.25 0.05
C ALA A 202 10.33 -21.46 0.99
N ARG A 203 11.43 -22.16 1.28
CA ARG A 203 11.47 -23.28 2.24
C ARG A 203 10.34 -24.32 2.00
N GLY A 204 10.12 -24.70 0.74
CA GLY A 204 9.11 -25.70 0.36
C GLY A 204 7.64 -25.25 0.46
N HIS A 205 7.39 -23.95 0.62
CA HIS A 205 6.04 -23.39 0.72
C HIS A 205 5.80 -22.32 -0.35
N LEU A 206 4.57 -22.28 -0.85
CA LEU A 206 4.00 -21.16 -1.60
C LEU A 206 3.27 -20.22 -0.63
N TYR A 207 3.67 -18.96 -0.65
CA TYR A 207 3.03 -17.83 0.00
C TYR A 207 2.17 -17.11 -1.06
N PRO A 208 0.83 -17.19 -0.97
CA PRO A 208 -0.05 -16.55 -1.94
C PRO A 208 0.17 -15.03 -2.00
N ALA A 209 0.26 -14.50 -3.22
CA ALA A 209 0.39 -13.08 -3.51
C ALA A 209 -0.38 -12.74 -4.80
N GLY A 210 -0.69 -11.46 -5.01
CA GLY A 210 -1.36 -11.01 -6.24
C GLY A 210 -0.44 -11.08 -7.46
N LEU A 211 -0.99 -11.04 -8.68
CA LEU A 211 -0.23 -11.12 -9.93
C LEU A 211 0.79 -9.99 -10.09
N SER A 212 0.55 -8.84 -9.47
CA SER A 212 1.47 -7.70 -9.48
C SER A 212 2.88 -8.04 -8.96
N ILE A 213 3.03 -8.98 -8.01
CA ILE A 213 4.35 -9.34 -7.48
C ILE A 213 5.26 -9.93 -8.55
N TRP A 214 4.68 -10.66 -9.51
CA TRP A 214 5.42 -11.24 -10.62
C TRP A 214 5.94 -10.16 -11.57
N ARG A 215 5.11 -9.16 -11.87
CA ARG A 215 5.53 -8.00 -12.69
C ARG A 215 6.65 -7.23 -12.00
N LEU A 216 6.45 -6.87 -10.73
CA LEU A 216 7.45 -6.17 -9.91
C LEU A 216 8.79 -6.93 -9.84
N ALA A 217 8.74 -8.26 -9.69
CA ALA A 217 9.94 -9.09 -9.64
C ALA A 217 10.65 -9.14 -11.01
N ARG A 218 9.91 -9.25 -12.11
CA ARG A 218 10.48 -9.23 -13.47
C ARG A 218 11.16 -7.92 -13.80
N ASP A 219 10.59 -6.79 -13.38
CA ASP A 219 11.16 -5.47 -13.65
C ASP A 219 12.44 -5.21 -12.81
N SER A 220 12.68 -6.02 -11.78
CA SER A 220 13.80 -5.89 -10.84
C SER A 220 14.94 -6.90 -11.07
N HIS A 221 14.82 -7.76 -12.07
CA HIS A 221 15.75 -8.86 -12.37
C HIS A 221 16.31 -8.72 -13.78
#